data_AF-A0A8B6C323-F1
#
_entry.id   AF-A0A8B6C323-F1
#
_cell.length_a   1.000
_cell.length_b   1.000
_cell.length_c   1.000
_cell.angle_alpha   90.00
_cell.angle_beta   90.00
_cell.angle_gamma   90.00
#
_symmetry.space_group_name_H-M   'P 1'
#
loop_
_entity.id
_entity.type
_entity.pdbx_description
1 polymer ?
#
loop_
_entity_poly.entity_id
_entity_poly.type
_entity_poly.pdbx_seq_one_letter_code
_entity_poly.pdbx_strand_id
1 'polypeptide(L)'
;MIAATKNKSNKIFFVMYEDLLSDPKKHITDLANFLDVPYTDEFINDIVIKCSFKNLKDHKLDVCSIIDTDKKSTLFRKGIIGDWKNWFTVAQNEKMEAIYNKEMKDVDVKFKYE
;
A
#
# COMPACT_ATOMS: atom_id res chain seq x y z
N MET A 1 -13.08 3.57 8.37
CA MET A 1 -12.46 3.15 9.64
C MET A 1 -12.65 1.65 9.78
N ILE A 2 -11.74 0.85 9.20
CA ILE A 2 -11.64 -0.55 9.60
C ILE A 2 -10.86 -0.52 10.90
N ALA A 3 -11.61 -0.69 11.98
CA ALA A 3 -11.08 -0.84 13.31
C ALA A 3 -10.01 -1.92 13.30
N ALA A 4 -8.87 -1.65 13.94
CA ALA A 4 -7.88 -2.64 14.30
C ALA A 4 -8.59 -3.94 14.69
N THR A 5 -8.37 -5.00 13.90
CA THR A 5 -8.98 -6.30 14.14
C THR A 5 -8.58 -6.72 15.54
N LYS A 6 -9.55 -6.70 16.45
CA LYS A 6 -9.40 -6.83 17.89
C LYS A 6 -9.12 -8.30 18.24
N ASN A 7 -8.00 -8.83 17.77
CA ASN A 7 -7.50 -10.13 18.21
C ASN A 7 -6.68 -9.88 19.49
N LYS A 8 -7.33 -10.13 20.63
CA LYS A 8 -6.91 -9.71 21.99
C LYS A 8 -5.52 -10.20 22.45
N SER A 9 -4.76 -10.95 21.65
CA SER A 9 -3.40 -11.40 22.00
C SER A 9 -2.27 -10.77 21.17
N ASN A 10 -2.55 -10.18 19.99
CA ASN A 10 -1.52 -9.63 19.11
C ASN A 10 -1.85 -8.18 18.71
N LYS A 11 -0.92 -7.24 18.96
CA LYS A 11 -1.00 -5.89 18.40
C LYS A 11 -0.68 -5.98 16.90
N ILE A 12 -1.69 -5.89 16.04
CA ILE A 12 -1.54 -5.90 14.57
C ILE A 12 -2.03 -4.56 14.01
N PHE A 13 -1.17 -3.89 13.24
CA PHE A 13 -1.53 -2.69 12.48
C PHE A 13 -1.86 -3.08 11.05
N PHE A 14 -3.14 -3.05 10.71
CA PHE A 14 -3.62 -3.37 9.37
C PHE A 14 -3.66 -2.10 8.51
N VAL A 15 -3.06 -2.16 7.32
CA VAL A 15 -3.00 -1.05 6.36
C VAL A 15 -3.34 -1.56 4.97
N MET A 16 -4.17 -0.81 4.25
CA MET A 16 -4.42 -1.02 2.83
C MET A 16 -3.53 -0.08 2.02
N TYR A 17 -2.96 -0.58 0.93
CA TYR A 17 -2.09 0.21 0.06
C TYR A 17 -2.80 1.45 -0.50
N GLU A 18 -4.08 1.29 -0.85
CA GLU A 18 -4.91 2.35 -1.43
C GLU A 18 -5.22 3.44 -0.41
N ASP A 19 -5.48 3.05 0.83
CA ASP A 19 -5.70 3.99 1.93
C ASP A 19 -4.42 4.79 2.21
N LEU A 20 -3.26 4.12 2.22
CA LEU A 20 -1.96 4.74 2.39
C LEU A 20 -1.67 5.77 1.28
N LEU A 21 -2.02 5.47 0.03
CA LEU A 21 -1.85 6.43 -1.07
C LEU A 21 -2.83 7.60 -0.99
N SER A 22 -4.06 7.36 -0.53
CA SER A 22 -5.10 8.40 -0.45
C SER A 22 -4.84 9.45 0.62
N ASP A 23 -4.30 9.04 1.78
CA ASP A 23 -3.94 9.94 2.88
C ASP A 23 -2.69 9.41 3.60
N PRO A 24 -1.49 9.63 3.03
CA PRO A 24 -0.24 9.15 3.62
C PRO A 24 0.00 9.74 5.01
N LYS A 25 -0.34 11.04 5.21
CA LYS A 25 -0.10 11.73 6.48
C LYS A 25 -0.85 11.05 7.61
N LYS A 26 -2.16 10.83 7.42
CA LYS A 26 -2.99 10.14 8.40
C LYS A 26 -2.47 8.75 8.74
N HIS A 27 -2.10 7.95 7.73
CA HIS A 27 -1.65 6.57 7.98
C HIS A 27 -0.30 6.49 8.69
N ILE A 28 0.63 7.40 8.40
CA ILE A 28 1.91 7.49 9.12
C ILE A 28 1.68 7.96 10.56
N THR A 29 0.74 8.89 10.78
CA THR A 29 0.31 9.29 12.13
C THR A 29 -0.33 8.12 12.89
N ASP A 30 -1.25 7.38 12.27
CA ASP A 30 -1.89 6.20 12.86
C ASP A 30 -0.83 5.13 13.21
N LEU A 31 0.20 4.96 12.38
CA LEU A 31 1.33 4.07 12.64
C LEU A 31 2.18 4.53 13.82
N ALA A 32 2.50 5.82 13.91
CA ALA A 32 3.29 6.37 15.01
C ALA A 32 2.55 6.17 16.35
N ASN A 33 1.23 6.41 16.36
CA ASN A 33 0.37 6.13 17.51
C ASN A 33 0.33 4.63 17.85
N PHE A 34 0.25 3.75 16.86
CA PHE A 34 0.27 2.31 17.08
C PHE A 34 1.60 1.82 17.68
N LEU A 35 2.72 2.45 17.31
CA LEU A 35 4.05 2.17 17.83
C LEU A 35 4.38 2.88 19.15
N ASP A 36 3.45 3.69 19.68
CA ASP A 36 3.65 4.52 20.88
C ASP A 36 4.87 5.47 20.77
N VAL A 37 5.14 6.02 19.57
CA VAL A 37 6.28 6.92 19.29
C VAL A 37 5.81 8.38 19.24
N PRO A 38 6.44 9.31 19.99
CA PRO A 38 6.12 10.73 19.89
C PRO A 38 6.58 11.30 18.54
N TYR A 39 5.79 12.22 17.97
CA TYR A 39 6.07 12.84 16.68
C TYR A 39 5.67 14.31 16.67
N THR A 40 6.26 15.07 15.74
CA THR A 40 5.79 16.42 15.38
C THR A 40 5.17 16.39 13.99
N ASP A 41 4.36 17.39 13.66
CA ASP A 41 3.79 17.53 12.33
C ASP A 41 4.87 17.64 11.24
N GLU A 42 5.97 18.34 11.52
CA GLU A 42 7.10 18.45 10.60
C GLU A 42 7.77 17.10 10.35
N PHE A 43 7.94 16.28 11.39
CA PHE A 43 8.54 14.96 11.26
C PHE A 43 7.67 14.02 10.41
N ILE A 44 6.35 14.03 10.62
CA ILE A 44 5.41 13.24 9.81
C ILE A 44 5.48 13.69 8.35
N ASN A 45 5.46 15.00 8.09
CA ASN A 45 5.54 15.53 6.73
C ASN A 45 6.87 15.16 6.04
N ASP A 46 7.98 15.20 6.76
CA ASP A 46 9.30 14.79 6.25
C ASP A 46 9.31 13.30 5.85
N ILE A 47 8.72 12.41 6.66
CA ILE A 47 8.55 11.00 6.32
C ILE A 47 7.71 10.84 5.06
N VAL A 48 6.55 11.51 4.98
CA VAL A 48 5.66 11.43 3.80
C VAL A 48 6.40 11.84 2.53
N ILE A 49 7.21 12.89 2.59
CA ILE A 49 8.02 13.35 1.45
C ILE A 49 9.07 12.29 1.11
N LYS A 50 9.90 11.86 2.06
CA LYS A 50 10.99 10.90 1.83
C LYS A 50 10.49 9.55 1.31
N CYS A 51 9.36 9.07 1.83
CA CYS A 51 8.73 7.82 1.43
C CYS A 51 7.79 7.95 0.23
N SER A 52 7.69 9.14 -0.40
CA SER A 52 6.89 9.30 -1.61
C SER A 52 7.45 8.44 -2.74
N PHE A 53 6.56 7.94 -3.61
CA PHE A 53 6.95 7.08 -4.73
C PHE A 53 8.03 7.73 -5.62
N LYS A 54 7.91 9.03 -5.88
CA LYS A 54 8.91 9.80 -6.63
C LYS A 54 10.26 9.76 -5.95
N ASN A 55 10.33 10.09 -4.66
CA ASN A 55 11.60 10.13 -3.95
C ASN A 55 12.23 8.74 -3.81
N LEU A 56 11.44 7.69 -3.53
CA LEU A 56 11.94 6.32 -3.47
C LEU A 56 12.48 5.84 -4.83
N LYS A 57 11.79 6.18 -5.93
CA LYS A 57 12.22 5.85 -7.29
C LYS A 57 13.51 6.58 -7.68
N ASP A 58 13.61 7.87 -7.35
CA ASP A 58 14.76 8.71 -7.68
C ASP A 58 15.99 8.34 -6.84
N HIS A 59 15.81 8.00 -5.57
CA HIS A 59 16.90 7.61 -4.67
C HIS A 59 17.37 6.18 -4.87
N LYS A 60 16.79 5.43 -5.83
CA LYS A 60 17.14 4.04 -6.22
C LYS A 60 17.76 3.29 -5.04
N LEU A 61 17.00 3.19 -3.93
CA LEU A 61 17.51 2.55 -2.72
C LEU A 61 18.18 1.23 -3.12
N ASP A 62 19.32 0.94 -2.51
CA ASP A 62 20.18 -0.24 -2.73
C ASP A 62 19.44 -1.60 -2.62
N VAL A 63 18.12 -1.60 -2.47
CA VAL A 63 17.25 -2.76 -2.66
C VAL A 63 17.53 -3.45 -4.02
N CYS A 64 17.92 -2.70 -5.06
CA CYS A 64 18.34 -3.27 -6.34
C CYS A 64 19.71 -3.97 -6.30
N SER A 65 20.57 -3.73 -5.31
CA SER A 65 21.85 -4.47 -5.16
C SER A 65 21.69 -5.80 -4.41
N ILE A 66 20.55 -6.00 -3.72
CA ILE A 66 20.19 -7.26 -3.05
C ILE A 66 19.52 -8.25 -4.02
N ILE A 67 18.82 -7.74 -5.05
CA ILE A 67 18.10 -8.55 -6.03
C ILE A 67 18.91 -8.55 -7.32
N ASP A 68 19.65 -9.64 -7.55
CA ASP A 68 20.49 -9.89 -8.71
C ASP A 68 19.65 -9.92 -10.00
N THR A 69 19.34 -8.73 -10.49
CA THR A 69 18.56 -8.52 -11.69
C THR A 69 19.32 -7.53 -12.55
N ASP A 70 19.91 -8.03 -13.63
CA ASP A 70 20.46 -7.26 -14.74
C ASP A 70 19.46 -6.27 -15.38
N LYS A 71 18.23 -6.18 -14.86
CA LYS A 71 17.15 -5.27 -15.22
C LYS A 71 16.95 -4.21 -14.13
N LYS A 72 17.99 -3.39 -13.92
CA LYS A 72 18.16 -2.28 -12.96
C LYS A 72 17.10 -1.15 -13.00
N SER A 73 15.94 -1.34 -13.63
CA SER A 73 14.88 -0.32 -13.78
C SER A 73 13.45 -0.77 -13.39
N THR A 74 13.27 -1.97 -12.83
CA THR A 74 11.93 -2.62 -12.78
C THR A 74 11.20 -2.61 -11.43
N LEU A 75 11.85 -2.32 -10.29
CA LEU A 75 11.18 -2.39 -8.98
C LEU A 75 10.12 -1.29 -8.78
N PHE A 76 10.45 -0.04 -9.08
CA PHE A 76 9.53 1.11 -8.93
C PHE A 76 8.83 1.45 -10.27
N ARG A 77 7.81 0.65 -10.63
CA ARG A 77 7.14 0.74 -11.93
C ARG A 77 6.24 1.98 -12.09
N LYS A 78 5.10 2.04 -11.38
CA LYS A 78 4.12 3.15 -11.48
C LYS A 78 3.66 3.74 -10.14
N GLY A 79 3.47 2.91 -9.11
CA GLY A 79 3.07 3.39 -7.78
C GLY A 79 1.67 4.00 -7.72
N ILE A 80 0.72 3.51 -8.52
CA ILE A 80 -0.65 4.03 -8.61
C ILE A 80 -1.69 2.94 -8.38
N ILE A 81 -2.89 3.34 -7.96
CA ILE A 81 -4.09 2.51 -7.89
C ILE A 81 -4.72 2.44 -9.30
N GLY A 82 -5.36 1.32 -9.64
CA GLY A 82 -6.14 1.22 -10.88
C GLY A 82 -5.33 0.86 -12.14
N ASP A 83 -4.01 0.66 -12.05
CA ASP A 83 -3.22 0.34 -13.25
C ASP A 83 -3.62 -0.98 -13.93
N TRP A 84 -4.28 -1.88 -13.20
CA TRP A 84 -4.81 -3.14 -13.73
C TRP A 84 -5.73 -2.93 -14.95
N LYS A 85 -6.45 -1.80 -15.02
CA LYS A 85 -7.32 -1.43 -16.15
C LYS A 85 -6.57 -1.27 -17.47
N ASN A 86 -5.27 -0.99 -17.42
CA ASN A 86 -4.43 -0.88 -18.61
C ASN A 86 -4.03 -2.24 -19.19
N TRP A 87 -4.29 -3.34 -18.46
CA TRP A 87 -3.81 -4.67 -18.80
C TRP A 87 -4.93 -5.68 -19.02
N PHE A 88 -6.05 -5.51 -18.32
CA PHE A 88 -7.20 -6.40 -18.41
C PHE A 88 -8.10 -5.99 -19.57
N THR A 89 -8.43 -6.96 -20.44
CA THR A 89 -9.59 -6.81 -21.32
C THR A 89 -10.87 -6.89 -20.49
N VAL A 90 -11.98 -6.38 -21.04
CA VAL A 90 -13.30 -6.45 -20.38
C VAL A 90 -13.65 -7.89 -20.01
N ALA A 91 -13.47 -8.84 -20.94
CA ALA A 91 -13.75 -10.26 -20.70
C ALA A 91 -12.86 -10.88 -19.61
N GLN A 92 -11.59 -10.45 -19.49
CA GLN A 92 -10.72 -10.88 -18.41
C GLN A 92 -11.15 -10.32 -17.06
N ASN A 93 -11.59 -9.06 -17.03
CA ASN A 93 -12.09 -8.43 -15.81
C ASN A 93 -13.36 -9.10 -15.30
N GLU A 94 -14.34 -9.35 -16.17
CA GLU A 94 -15.58 -10.06 -15.81
C GLU A 94 -15.29 -11.45 -15.20
N LYS A 95 -14.34 -12.18 -15.80
CA LYS A 95 -13.91 -13.48 -15.26
C LYS A 95 -13.24 -13.33 -13.90
N MET A 96 -12.42 -12.30 -13.71
CA MET A 96 -11.74 -12.04 -12.44
C MET A 96 -12.73 -11.63 -11.35
N GLU A 97 -13.70 -10.77 -11.66
CA GLU A 97 -14.76 -10.36 -10.73
C GLU A 97 -15.60 -11.57 -10.26
N ALA A 98 -15.95 -12.48 -11.17
CA ALA A 98 -16.68 -13.70 -10.81
C ALA A 98 -15.91 -14.58 -9.81
N ILE A 99 -14.59 -14.75 -10.03
CA ILE A 99 -13.72 -15.49 -9.11
C ILE A 99 -13.60 -14.74 -7.79
N TYR A 100 -13.33 -13.43 -7.83
CA TYR A 100 -13.17 -12.60 -6.65
C TYR A 100 -14.41 -12.65 -5.75
N ASN A 101 -15.60 -12.46 -6.32
CA ASN A 101 -16.85 -12.50 -5.58
C ASN A 101 -17.12 -13.86 -4.93
N LYS A 102 -16.69 -14.95 -5.58
CA LYS A 102 -16.81 -16.31 -5.01
C LYS A 102 -15.86 -16.54 -3.84
N GLU A 103 -14.59 -16.18 -4.02
CA GLU A 103 -13.52 -16.50 -3.05
C GLU A 103 -13.53 -15.53 -1.85
N MET A 104 -13.97 -14.28 -2.04
CA MET A 104 -13.92 -13.23 -1.02
C MET A 104 -15.27 -12.99 -0.33
N LYS A 105 -16.29 -13.79 -0.62
CA LYS A 105 -17.65 -13.62 -0.08
C LYS A 105 -17.73 -13.57 1.45
N ASP A 106 -16.83 -14.30 2.13
CA ASP A 106 -16.82 -14.43 3.60
C ASP A 106 -15.71 -13.57 4.25
N VAL A 107 -15.00 -12.76 3.45
CA VAL A 107 -13.93 -11.89 3.91
C VAL A 107 -14.48 -10.49 4.18
N ASP A 108 -14.46 -10.07 5.45
CA ASP A 108 -14.86 -8.72 5.85
C ASP A 108 -13.74 -7.69 5.62
N VAL A 109 -13.29 -7.58 4.37
CA VAL A 109 -12.31 -6.59 3.93
C VAL A 109 -12.80 -5.97 2.63
N LYS A 110 -12.87 -4.64 2.60
CA LYS A 110 -13.27 -3.87 1.42
C LYS A 110 -12.04 -3.26 0.76
N PHE A 111 -11.64 -3.83 -0.36
CA PHE A 111 -10.55 -3.31 -1.18
C PHE A 111 -11.04 -2.17 -2.07
N LYS A 112 -10.17 -1.18 -2.24
CA LYS A 112 -10.33 -0.14 -3.26
C LYS A 112 -9.50 -0.57 -4.47
N TYR A 113 -10.04 -0.41 -5.67
CA TYR A 113 -9.35 -0.79 -6.90
C TYR A 113 -9.07 0.41 -7.80
N GLU A 114 -9.49 1.59 -7.37
CA GLU A 114 -9.36 2.90 -8.00
C GLU A 114 -9.36 4.00 -6.95
#